data_AF-A0A1A8WD40-F1
#
_entry.id   AF-A0A1A8WD40-F1
#
_cell.length_a   1.000
_cell.length_b   1.000
_cell.length_c   1.000
_cell.angle_alpha   90.00
_cell.angle_beta   90.00
_cell.angle_gamma   90.00
#
_symmetry.space_group_name_H-M   'P 1'
#
loop_
_entity.id
_entity.type
_entity.pdbx_description
1 polymer ?
#
loop_
_entity_poly.entity_id
_entity_poly.type
_entity_poly.pdbx_seq_one_letter_code
_entity_poly.pdbx_strand_id
1 'polypeptide(L)'
;MQKAETILENLTKYKLYIELDKKEYNSRKCSYCNIVNSLIPKYKGIYELCCIFVRNLTELPKILKDEEDNNERCSYLNFWITDHIRKKFDTDWNDSKNIHTILRRFLSVENFIPSASKNNCRFYYSSNINLELWKKLKDLYDYIKNYNYIERKINSQEYSCEKHSHYFDYITSLYKTFKEECCNESLEKCSYPFDFDDLCKKTKYLTQINCDKEKELAGVHQVPRGSEVSGNQRETTAISSQSDSLQVFDHIAQSSSEYNNPDYYVKLSLGISSLGIFFIIIFLYK
;
A
#
# COMPACT_ATOMS: atom_id res chain seq x y z
N MET A 1 9.36 -14.06 7.35
CA MET A 1 8.19 -13.28 6.96
C MET A 1 7.49 -12.65 8.17
N GLN A 2 7.20 -13.43 9.23
CA GLN A 2 6.55 -12.96 10.48
C GLN A 2 7.17 -11.71 11.16
N LYS A 3 8.49 -11.47 11.05
CA LYS A 3 9.14 -10.29 11.66
C LYS A 3 9.02 -8.99 10.83
N ALA A 4 8.79 -9.09 9.52
CA ALA A 4 8.64 -7.91 8.65
C ALA A 4 7.21 -7.35 8.71
N GLU A 5 6.22 -8.21 8.99
CA GLU A 5 4.81 -7.83 9.12
C GLU A 5 4.57 -6.86 10.29
N THR A 6 5.31 -6.97 11.40
CA THR A 6 5.10 -6.14 12.60
C THR A 6 5.42 -4.65 12.38
N ILE A 7 6.32 -4.30 11.44
CA ILE A 7 6.61 -2.90 11.09
C ILE A 7 5.53 -2.33 10.17
N LEU A 8 4.91 -3.21 9.37
CA LEU A 8 3.89 -2.87 8.37
C LEU A 8 2.50 -2.67 8.98
N GLU A 9 2.15 -3.42 10.03
CA GLU A 9 0.83 -3.41 10.68
C GLU A 9 0.42 -2.03 11.24
N ASN A 10 1.40 -1.20 11.62
CA ASN A 10 1.17 0.14 12.16
C ASN A 10 1.31 1.28 11.13
N LEU A 11 1.46 0.95 9.85
CA LEU A 11 1.63 1.95 8.80
C LEU A 11 0.29 2.54 8.38
N THR A 12 0.24 3.87 8.21
CA THR A 12 -1.00 4.59 7.90
C THR A 12 -1.70 4.06 6.64
N LYS A 13 -0.92 3.69 5.60
CA LYS A 13 -1.50 3.16 4.36
C LYS A 13 -1.92 1.69 4.46
N TYR A 14 -1.39 0.92 5.42
CA TYR A 14 -1.83 -0.46 5.64
C TYR A 14 -3.31 -0.53 6.07
N LYS A 15 -3.80 0.51 6.74
CA LYS A 15 -5.23 0.66 7.11
C LYS A 15 -6.18 0.63 5.91
N LEU A 16 -5.71 0.97 4.71
CA LEU A 16 -6.52 0.90 3.49
C LEU A 16 -6.94 -0.54 3.17
N TYR A 17 -6.10 -1.53 3.45
CA TYR A 17 -6.44 -2.94 3.27
C TYR A 17 -7.54 -3.40 4.24
N ILE A 18 -7.53 -2.89 5.48
CA ILE A 18 -8.58 -3.20 6.47
C ILE A 18 -9.95 -2.73 5.98
N GLU A 19 -10.02 -1.57 5.33
CA GLU A 19 -11.27 -1.05 4.75
C GLU A 19 -11.78 -1.89 3.57
N LEU A 20 -10.85 -2.46 2.79
CA LEU A 20 -11.15 -3.39 1.69
C LEU A 20 -11.58 -4.77 2.20
N ASP A 21 -11.16 -5.19 3.38
CA ASP A 21 -11.52 -6.48 4.00
C ASP A 21 -12.94 -6.56 4.57
N LYS A 22 -13.59 -5.41 4.76
CA LYS A 22 -14.94 -5.36 5.33
C LYS A 22 -15.95 -6.13 4.48
N LYS A 23 -16.66 -7.07 5.12
CA LYS A 23 -17.65 -7.98 4.50
C LYS A 23 -19.03 -7.34 4.28
N GLU A 24 -19.07 -6.03 4.13
CA GLU A 24 -20.30 -5.27 3.94
C GLU A 24 -20.51 -5.00 2.45
N TYR A 25 -21.33 -5.81 1.80
CA TYR A 25 -21.65 -5.67 0.38
C TYR A 25 -23.16 -5.74 0.14
N ASN A 26 -23.61 -5.03 -0.91
CA ASN A 26 -24.99 -5.15 -1.38
C ASN A 26 -25.17 -6.47 -2.13
N SER A 27 -25.95 -7.40 -1.56
CA SER A 27 -26.21 -8.71 -2.16
C SER A 27 -26.79 -8.64 -3.57
N ARG A 28 -27.50 -7.56 -3.95
CA ARG A 28 -28.00 -7.36 -5.32
C ARG A 28 -26.87 -7.12 -6.32
N LYS A 29 -25.80 -6.42 -5.91
CA LYS A 29 -24.61 -6.19 -6.75
C LYS A 29 -23.78 -7.48 -6.93
N CYS A 30 -23.95 -8.50 -6.08
CA CYS A 30 -23.30 -9.80 -6.27
C CYS A 30 -23.78 -10.56 -7.52
N SER A 31 -24.80 -10.10 -8.24
CA SER A 31 -25.22 -10.72 -9.50
C SER A 31 -24.09 -10.78 -10.53
N TYR A 32 -23.16 -9.81 -10.54
CA TYR A 32 -21.95 -9.86 -11.38
C TYR A 32 -21.06 -11.07 -11.05
N CYS A 33 -21.14 -11.60 -9.83
CA CYS A 33 -20.39 -12.78 -9.38
C CYS A 33 -20.97 -14.11 -9.85
N ASN A 34 -22.09 -14.12 -10.57
CA ASN A 34 -22.60 -15.35 -11.17
C ASN A 34 -21.57 -16.02 -12.12
N ILE A 35 -20.63 -15.24 -12.64
CA ILE A 35 -19.49 -15.69 -13.46
C ILE A 35 -18.61 -16.71 -12.73
N VAL A 36 -18.53 -16.65 -11.40
CA VAL A 36 -17.73 -17.59 -10.59
C VAL A 36 -18.54 -18.73 -10.01
N ASN A 37 -19.84 -18.86 -10.32
CA ASN A 37 -20.70 -19.90 -9.73
C ASN A 37 -20.20 -21.32 -10.00
N SER A 38 -19.68 -21.57 -11.22
CA SER A 38 -19.12 -22.87 -11.59
C SER A 38 -17.86 -23.25 -10.80
N LEU A 39 -17.23 -22.27 -10.13
CA LEU A 39 -16.02 -22.46 -9.34
C LEU A 39 -16.32 -22.77 -7.87
N ILE A 40 -17.54 -22.48 -7.40
CA ILE A 40 -17.94 -22.67 -5.99
C ILE A 40 -17.65 -24.09 -5.46
N PRO A 41 -17.94 -25.19 -6.20
CA PRO A 41 -17.69 -26.53 -5.69
C PRO A 41 -16.22 -26.82 -5.38
N LYS A 42 -15.29 -26.18 -6.09
CA LYS A 42 -13.85 -26.39 -5.95
C LYS A 42 -13.19 -25.34 -5.06
N TYR A 43 -13.69 -24.11 -5.10
CA TYR A 43 -13.06 -22.95 -4.47
C TYR A 43 -14.00 -22.33 -3.44
N LYS A 44 -14.05 -22.93 -2.25
CA LYS A 44 -14.90 -22.45 -1.15
C LYS A 44 -14.64 -20.98 -0.86
N GLY A 45 -15.70 -20.19 -0.77
CA GLY A 45 -15.63 -18.75 -0.50
C GLY A 45 -15.32 -17.86 -1.71
N ILE A 46 -15.14 -18.42 -2.92
CA ILE A 46 -14.85 -17.61 -4.12
C ILE A 46 -15.98 -16.62 -4.46
N TYR A 47 -17.23 -17.01 -4.24
CA TYR A 47 -18.39 -16.15 -4.49
C TYR A 47 -18.43 -14.97 -3.51
N GLU A 48 -18.17 -15.22 -2.22
CA GLU A 48 -18.07 -14.17 -1.18
C GLU A 48 -16.91 -13.21 -1.49
N LEU A 49 -15.73 -13.72 -1.85
CA LEU A 49 -14.60 -12.90 -2.25
C LEU A 49 -14.94 -12.04 -3.47
N CYS A 50 -15.64 -12.61 -4.45
CA CYS A 50 -16.13 -11.86 -5.60
C CYS A 50 -17.09 -10.73 -5.20
N CYS A 51 -18.05 -10.97 -4.30
CA CYS A 51 -18.96 -9.95 -3.82
C CYS A 51 -18.21 -8.76 -3.18
N ILE A 52 -17.20 -9.05 -2.37
CA ILE A 52 -16.36 -8.02 -1.75
C ILE A 52 -15.56 -7.26 -2.82
N PHE A 53 -15.00 -7.97 -3.81
CA PHE A 53 -14.32 -7.35 -4.95
C PHE A 53 -15.23 -6.40 -5.75
N VAL A 54 -16.47 -6.81 -6.08
CA VAL A 54 -17.45 -5.96 -6.78
C VAL A 54 -17.76 -4.70 -5.96
N ARG A 55 -17.98 -4.85 -4.64
CA ARG A 55 -18.20 -3.73 -3.74
C ARG A 55 -17.00 -2.79 -3.72
N ASN A 56 -15.80 -3.33 -3.53
CA ASN A 56 -14.57 -2.56 -3.47
C ASN A 56 -14.30 -1.81 -4.77
N LEU A 57 -14.51 -2.44 -5.93
CA LEU A 57 -14.35 -1.77 -7.23
C LEU A 57 -15.39 -0.67 -7.46
N THR A 58 -16.66 -0.93 -7.12
CA THR A 58 -17.75 0.01 -7.41
C THR A 58 -17.87 1.17 -6.43
N GLU A 59 -17.35 1.01 -5.21
CA GLU A 59 -17.41 2.01 -4.14
C GLU A 59 -16.01 2.48 -3.72
N LEU A 60 -15.00 2.24 -4.56
CA LEU A 60 -13.59 2.45 -4.24
C LEU A 60 -13.28 3.86 -3.67
N PRO A 61 -13.75 4.97 -4.27
CA PRO A 61 -13.50 6.31 -3.73
C PRO A 61 -14.10 6.55 -2.34
N LYS A 62 -15.21 5.87 -2.03
CA LYS A 62 -15.91 6.00 -0.74
C LYS A 62 -15.19 5.17 0.33
N ILE A 63 -14.73 3.97 -0.03
CA ILE A 63 -14.04 3.05 0.89
C ILE A 63 -12.65 3.60 1.23
N LEU A 64 -11.91 4.05 0.21
CA LEU A 64 -10.57 4.62 0.35
C LEU A 64 -10.61 6.14 0.26
N LYS A 65 -11.47 6.76 1.09
CA LYS A 65 -11.69 8.21 1.10
C LYS A 65 -10.44 9.02 1.48
N ASP A 66 -9.55 8.43 2.28
CA ASP A 66 -8.32 9.08 2.80
C ASP A 66 -7.13 8.97 1.83
N GLU A 67 -7.31 8.28 0.69
CA GLU A 67 -6.39 8.33 -0.44
C GLU A 67 -7.02 9.21 -1.52
N GLU A 68 -6.34 10.26 -1.97
CA GLU A 68 -6.93 11.22 -2.93
C GLU A 68 -6.72 10.76 -4.38
N ASP A 69 -5.62 10.06 -4.66
CA ASP A 69 -5.27 9.64 -6.00
C ASP A 69 -6.03 8.36 -6.40
N ASN A 70 -6.81 8.44 -7.48
CA ASN A 70 -7.61 7.31 -7.96
C ASN A 70 -6.77 6.14 -8.51
N ASN A 71 -5.60 6.41 -9.09
CA ASN A 71 -4.69 5.36 -9.52
C ASN A 71 -4.13 4.64 -8.29
N GLU A 72 -3.79 5.38 -7.23
CA GLU A 72 -3.34 4.79 -5.96
C GLU A 72 -4.43 3.94 -5.32
N ARG A 73 -5.68 4.43 -5.27
CA ARG A 73 -6.82 3.61 -4.84
C ARG A 73 -6.93 2.31 -5.64
N CYS A 74 -6.82 2.40 -6.97
CA CYS A 74 -6.93 1.24 -7.85
C CYS A 74 -5.79 0.23 -7.65
N SER A 75 -4.61 0.75 -7.35
CA SER A 75 -3.43 -0.02 -7.00
C SER A 75 -3.60 -0.80 -5.70
N TYR A 76 -4.11 -0.16 -4.64
CA TYR A 76 -4.48 -0.87 -3.41
C TYR A 76 -5.52 -1.96 -3.65
N LEU A 77 -6.54 -1.70 -4.48
CA LEU A 77 -7.53 -2.71 -4.84
C LEU A 77 -6.90 -3.93 -5.53
N ASN A 78 -6.02 -3.70 -6.51
CA ASN A 78 -5.37 -4.76 -7.27
C ASN A 78 -4.46 -5.62 -6.39
N PHE A 79 -3.67 -5.00 -5.51
CA PHE A 79 -2.86 -5.73 -4.55
C PHE A 79 -3.70 -6.49 -3.54
N TRP A 80 -4.79 -5.89 -3.05
CA TRP A 80 -5.69 -6.55 -2.12
C TRP A 80 -6.26 -7.83 -2.70
N ILE A 81 -6.87 -7.77 -3.89
CA ILE A 81 -7.56 -8.95 -4.45
C ILE A 81 -6.56 -10.05 -4.84
N THR A 82 -5.40 -9.69 -5.38
CA THR A 82 -4.35 -10.67 -5.76
C THR A 82 -3.74 -11.33 -4.54
N ASP A 83 -3.50 -10.58 -3.46
CA ASP A 83 -3.02 -11.09 -2.17
C ASP A 83 -4.04 -12.03 -1.51
N HIS A 84 -5.34 -11.69 -1.56
CA HIS A 84 -6.41 -12.54 -1.06
C HIS A 84 -6.54 -13.85 -1.84
N ILE A 85 -6.48 -13.79 -3.18
CA ILE A 85 -6.49 -14.98 -4.02
C ILE A 85 -5.27 -15.86 -3.73
N ARG A 86 -4.08 -15.27 -3.59
CA ARG A 86 -2.85 -16.00 -3.21
C ARG A 86 -3.03 -16.73 -1.88
N LYS A 87 -3.43 -16.00 -0.83
CA LYS A 87 -3.65 -16.57 0.52
C LYS A 87 -4.66 -17.71 0.49
N LYS A 88 -5.70 -17.64 -0.36
CA LYS A 88 -6.66 -18.73 -0.54
C LYS A 88 -6.04 -19.96 -1.19
N PHE A 89 -5.10 -19.82 -2.13
CA PHE A 89 -4.34 -20.94 -2.66
C PHE A 89 -3.38 -21.55 -1.63
N ASP A 90 -2.78 -20.73 -0.77
CA ASP A 90 -1.87 -21.18 0.28
C ASP A 90 -2.57 -21.97 1.40
N THR A 91 -3.90 -21.80 1.55
CA THR A 91 -4.67 -22.32 2.70
C THR A 91 -5.79 -23.28 2.33
N ASP A 92 -6.66 -22.89 1.40
CA ASP A 92 -7.98 -23.51 1.20
C ASP A 92 -8.11 -24.24 -0.15
N TRP A 93 -7.45 -23.74 -1.20
CA TRP A 93 -7.76 -24.11 -2.60
C TRP A 93 -6.80 -25.14 -3.21
N ASN A 94 -5.67 -25.44 -2.56
CA ASN A 94 -4.74 -26.56 -2.81
C ASN A 94 -4.42 -26.93 -4.28
N ASP A 95 -4.45 -25.95 -5.20
CA ASP A 95 -4.19 -26.16 -6.63
C ASP A 95 -3.69 -24.86 -7.30
N SER A 96 -2.48 -24.43 -6.93
CA SER A 96 -1.87 -23.20 -7.44
C SER A 96 -1.75 -23.14 -8.97
N LYS A 97 -1.80 -24.28 -9.66
CA LYS A 97 -1.78 -24.35 -11.15
C LYS A 97 -2.98 -23.65 -11.78
N ASN A 98 -4.09 -23.52 -11.06
CA ASN A 98 -5.31 -22.92 -11.58
C ASN A 98 -5.44 -21.42 -11.29
N ILE A 99 -4.40 -20.76 -10.77
CA ILE A 99 -4.53 -19.35 -10.43
C ILE A 99 -4.90 -18.47 -11.63
N HIS A 100 -4.24 -18.61 -12.78
CA HIS A 100 -4.55 -17.75 -13.92
C HIS A 100 -6.00 -17.92 -14.36
N THR A 101 -6.58 -19.11 -14.20
CA THR A 101 -8.01 -19.35 -14.41
C THR A 101 -8.86 -18.52 -13.44
N ILE A 102 -8.51 -18.48 -12.15
CA ILE A 102 -9.21 -17.66 -11.16
C ILE A 102 -9.07 -16.17 -11.48
N LEU A 103 -7.86 -15.66 -11.70
CA LEU A 103 -7.64 -14.25 -12.00
C LEU A 103 -8.38 -13.81 -13.28
N ARG A 104 -8.40 -14.63 -14.34
CA ARG A 104 -9.21 -14.34 -15.55
C ARG A 104 -10.70 -14.26 -15.27
N ARG A 105 -11.20 -14.99 -14.27
CA ARG A 105 -12.61 -14.94 -13.87
C ARG A 105 -12.92 -13.65 -13.11
N PHE A 106 -12.01 -13.16 -12.28
CA PHE A 106 -12.12 -11.82 -11.67
C PHE A 106 -12.01 -10.70 -12.72
N LEU A 107 -11.14 -10.85 -13.72
CA LEU A 107 -11.12 -9.96 -14.90
C LEU A 107 -12.46 -9.99 -15.65
N SER A 108 -13.07 -11.17 -15.80
CA SER A 108 -14.39 -11.28 -16.41
C SER A 108 -15.43 -10.54 -15.57
N VAL A 109 -15.43 -10.71 -14.25
CA VAL A 109 -16.34 -9.97 -13.34
C VAL A 109 -16.20 -8.45 -13.52
N GLU A 110 -14.97 -7.92 -13.57
CA GLU A 110 -14.73 -6.50 -13.81
C GLU A 110 -15.25 -6.04 -15.18
N ASN A 111 -15.08 -6.83 -16.23
CA ASN A 111 -15.57 -6.50 -17.58
C ASN A 111 -17.10 -6.44 -17.66
N PHE A 112 -17.82 -7.22 -16.84
CA PHE A 112 -19.28 -7.20 -16.79
C PHE A 112 -19.86 -6.04 -15.98
N ILE A 113 -19.05 -5.40 -15.13
CA ILE A 113 -19.48 -4.20 -14.39
C ILE A 113 -19.49 -2.99 -15.35
N PRO A 114 -20.58 -2.20 -15.38
CA PRO A 114 -20.65 -1.01 -16.22
C PRO A 114 -19.49 -0.05 -15.96
N SER A 115 -18.87 0.48 -17.02
CA SER A 115 -17.70 1.38 -16.92
C SER A 115 -17.94 2.58 -16.01
N ALA A 116 -19.13 3.17 -16.04
CA ALA A 116 -19.52 4.28 -15.17
C ALA A 116 -19.49 3.94 -13.67
N SER A 117 -19.56 2.65 -13.32
CA SER A 117 -19.51 2.16 -11.95
C SER A 117 -18.11 1.77 -11.50
N LYS A 118 -17.09 1.82 -12.35
CA LYS A 118 -15.73 1.32 -12.03
C LYS A 118 -14.75 2.39 -11.55
N ASN A 119 -15.17 3.65 -11.47
CA ASN A 119 -14.35 4.75 -10.95
C ASN A 119 -12.98 4.88 -11.65
N ASN A 120 -12.93 4.61 -12.96
CA ASN A 120 -11.71 4.53 -13.78
C ASN A 120 -10.65 3.51 -13.28
N CYS A 121 -11.03 2.60 -12.39
CA CYS A 121 -10.18 1.52 -11.94
C CYS A 121 -10.43 0.25 -12.77
N ARG A 122 -9.36 -0.46 -13.11
CA ARG A 122 -9.41 -1.76 -13.78
C ARG A 122 -8.69 -2.81 -12.96
N PHE A 123 -9.22 -4.02 -12.97
CA PHE A 123 -8.49 -5.17 -12.46
C PHE A 123 -7.39 -5.55 -13.45
N TYR A 124 -6.18 -5.65 -12.96
CA TYR A 124 -5.01 -5.99 -13.76
C TYR A 124 -4.72 -7.48 -13.70
N TYR A 125 -4.63 -8.08 -14.88
CA TYR A 125 -4.25 -9.46 -15.07
C TYR A 125 -3.22 -9.55 -16.19
N SER A 126 -2.11 -10.21 -15.90
CA SER A 126 -1.11 -10.62 -16.88
C SER A 126 -0.77 -12.09 -16.65
N SER A 127 -0.68 -12.86 -17.73
CA SER A 127 -0.21 -14.26 -17.65
C SER A 127 1.27 -14.37 -17.29
N ASN A 128 2.03 -13.28 -17.44
CA ASN A 128 3.47 -13.25 -17.19
C ASN A 128 3.80 -12.98 -15.72
N ILE A 129 2.81 -12.60 -14.92
CA ILE A 129 2.98 -12.26 -13.51
C ILE A 129 2.44 -13.39 -12.65
N ASN A 130 3.36 -14.10 -12.00
CA ASN A 130 3.01 -15.11 -11.01
C ASN A 130 2.73 -14.46 -9.63
N LEU A 131 2.24 -15.26 -8.68
CA LEU A 131 1.88 -14.77 -7.34
C LEU A 131 3.04 -14.26 -6.51
N GLU A 132 4.20 -14.91 -6.64
CA GLU A 132 5.38 -14.48 -5.91
C GLU A 132 5.83 -13.12 -6.40
N LEU A 133 5.76 -12.86 -7.72
CA LEU A 133 6.00 -11.54 -8.27
C LEU A 133 4.95 -10.53 -7.77
N TRP A 134 3.66 -10.86 -7.78
CA TRP A 134 2.61 -9.99 -7.21
C TRP A 134 2.88 -9.62 -5.74
N LYS A 135 3.30 -10.60 -4.94
CA LYS A 135 3.68 -10.40 -3.53
C LYS A 135 4.89 -9.47 -3.39
N LYS A 136 5.96 -9.71 -4.16
CA LYS A 136 7.15 -8.84 -4.16
C LYS A 136 6.80 -7.41 -4.57
N LEU A 137 5.99 -7.24 -5.61
CA LEU A 137 5.52 -5.92 -6.08
C LEU A 137 4.69 -5.20 -5.02
N LYS A 138 3.80 -5.93 -4.33
CA LYS A 138 3.01 -5.40 -3.22
C LYS A 138 3.90 -4.91 -2.09
N ASP A 139 4.80 -5.77 -1.59
CA ASP A 139 5.70 -5.44 -0.48
C ASP A 139 6.56 -4.21 -0.79
N LEU A 140 7.08 -4.12 -2.03
CA LEU A 140 7.85 -2.98 -2.48
C LEU A 140 7.01 -1.70 -2.55
N TYR A 141 5.80 -1.79 -3.11
CA TYR A 141 4.89 -0.66 -3.19
C TYR A 141 4.47 -0.15 -1.81
N ASP A 142 4.11 -1.06 -0.90
CA ASP A 142 3.75 -0.72 0.47
C ASP A 142 4.89 -0.01 1.19
N TYR A 143 6.13 -0.46 1.01
CA TYR A 143 7.30 0.23 1.54
C TYR A 143 7.42 1.65 0.98
N ILE A 144 7.35 1.81 -0.35
CA ILE A 144 7.52 3.11 -1.01
C ILE A 144 6.45 4.10 -0.56
N LYS A 145 5.20 3.66 -0.47
CA LYS A 145 4.08 4.52 -0.06
C LYS A 145 4.12 4.90 1.41
N ASN A 146 4.83 4.12 2.23
CA ASN A 146 5.02 4.43 3.63
C ASN A 146 6.43 4.96 3.97
N TYR A 147 7.30 5.20 2.98
CA TYR A 147 8.70 5.56 3.22
C TYR A 147 8.87 6.74 4.20
N ASN A 148 8.18 7.86 3.94
CA ASN A 148 8.24 9.04 4.83
C ASN A 148 7.66 8.77 6.23
N TYR A 149 6.71 7.85 6.36
CA TYR A 149 6.18 7.47 7.67
C TYR A 149 7.19 6.61 8.43
N ILE A 150 7.76 5.61 7.76
CA ILE A 150 8.82 4.74 8.28
C ILE A 150 10.01 5.58 8.72
N GLU A 151 10.48 6.50 7.87
CA GLU A 151 11.57 7.44 8.17
C GLU A 151 11.31 8.26 9.44
N ARG A 152 10.12 8.84 9.58
CA ARG A 152 9.76 9.57 10.82
C ARG A 152 9.77 8.67 12.05
N LYS A 153 9.23 7.46 11.95
CA LYS A 153 9.17 6.50 13.08
C LYS A 153 10.56 6.10 13.55
N ILE A 154 11.49 5.88 12.62
CA ILE A 154 12.90 5.62 12.90
C ILE A 154 13.55 6.83 13.56
N ASN A 155 13.37 8.02 12.99
CA ASN A 155 13.93 9.26 13.55
C ASN A 155 13.39 9.58 14.96
N SER A 156 12.16 9.17 15.26
CA SER A 156 11.53 9.30 16.59
C SER A 156 11.88 8.18 17.57
N GLN A 157 12.72 7.21 17.19
CA GLN A 157 13.10 6.03 18.00
C GLN A 157 11.92 5.11 18.41
N GLU A 158 10.78 5.22 17.74
CA GLU A 158 9.63 4.35 17.97
C GLU A 158 9.87 2.94 17.38
N TYR A 159 10.70 2.87 16.34
CA TYR A 159 11.23 1.62 15.81
C TYR A 159 12.70 1.49 16.16
N SER A 160 13.07 0.36 16.76
CA SER A 160 14.47 0.07 17.06
C SER A 160 15.30 -0.04 15.78
N CYS A 161 16.55 0.42 15.81
CA CYS A 161 17.49 0.35 14.69
C CYS A 161 17.67 -1.09 14.17
N GLU A 162 17.63 -2.10 15.03
CA GLU A 162 17.70 -3.51 14.63
C GLU A 162 16.52 -3.93 13.75
N LYS A 163 15.29 -3.65 14.21
CA LYS A 163 14.05 -3.91 13.45
C LYS A 163 14.06 -3.19 12.10
N HIS A 164 14.48 -1.92 12.08
CA HIS A 164 14.63 -1.16 10.83
C HIS A 164 15.67 -1.81 9.91
N SER A 165 16.86 -2.13 10.40
CA SER A 165 17.91 -2.74 9.59
C SER A 165 17.43 -4.03 8.93
N HIS A 166 16.80 -4.93 9.67
CA HIS A 166 16.27 -6.18 9.11
C HIS A 166 15.20 -5.95 8.04
N TYR A 167 14.33 -4.97 8.25
CA TYR A 167 13.29 -4.64 7.28
C TYR A 167 13.86 -3.97 6.04
N PHE A 168 14.84 -3.09 6.21
CA PHE A 168 15.57 -2.45 5.12
C PHE A 168 16.35 -3.48 4.27
N ASP A 169 17.00 -4.45 4.90
CA ASP A 169 17.69 -5.55 4.20
C ASP A 169 16.72 -6.37 3.36
N TYR A 170 15.54 -6.67 3.93
CA TYR A 170 14.46 -7.37 3.22
C TYR A 170 13.99 -6.61 1.99
N ILE A 171 13.67 -5.32 2.13
CA ILE A 171 13.22 -4.47 1.03
C ILE A 171 14.30 -4.28 -0.02
N THR A 172 15.56 -4.11 0.39
CA THR A 172 16.70 -3.98 -0.53
C THR A 172 16.89 -5.24 -1.37
N SER A 173 16.77 -6.42 -0.73
CA SER A 173 16.79 -7.71 -1.44
C SER A 173 15.62 -7.81 -2.43
N LEU A 174 14.40 -7.45 -2.00
CA LEU A 174 13.22 -7.47 -2.87
C LEU A 174 13.38 -6.55 -4.07
N TYR A 175 13.88 -5.33 -3.87
CA TYR A 175 14.08 -4.37 -4.94
C TYR A 175 15.15 -4.83 -5.94
N LYS A 176 16.23 -5.48 -5.48
CA LYS A 176 17.24 -6.05 -6.37
C LYS A 176 16.62 -7.11 -7.27
N THR A 177 15.85 -8.04 -6.70
CA THR A 177 15.13 -9.06 -7.47
C THR A 177 14.11 -8.44 -8.42
N PHE A 178 13.38 -7.42 -7.99
CA PHE A 178 12.49 -6.65 -8.86
C PHE A 178 13.26 -6.02 -10.04
N LYS A 179 14.42 -5.41 -9.82
CA LYS A 179 15.23 -4.85 -10.92
C LYS A 179 15.64 -5.89 -11.95
N GLU A 180 16.08 -7.06 -11.48
CA GLU A 180 16.45 -8.18 -12.35
C GLU A 180 15.24 -8.64 -13.18
N GLU A 181 14.11 -8.93 -12.53
CA GLU A 181 12.92 -9.51 -13.18
C GLU A 181 12.13 -8.50 -14.03
N CYS A 182 12.12 -7.21 -13.66
CA CYS A 182 11.24 -6.18 -14.24
C CYS A 182 11.95 -5.11 -15.08
N CYS A 183 13.18 -4.73 -14.71
CA CYS A 183 13.87 -3.61 -15.35
C CYS A 183 14.89 -4.07 -16.40
N ASN A 184 15.49 -5.24 -16.21
CA ASN A 184 16.54 -5.76 -17.08
C ASN A 184 16.02 -6.77 -18.12
N GLU A 185 15.03 -7.60 -17.76
CA GLU A 185 14.62 -8.76 -18.59
C GLU A 185 13.41 -8.52 -19.51
N SER A 186 12.57 -7.53 -19.25
CA SER A 186 11.51 -6.98 -20.14
C SER A 186 10.52 -6.18 -19.28
N LEU A 187 10.19 -4.95 -19.70
CA LEU A 187 9.18 -4.13 -19.02
C LEU A 187 7.80 -4.80 -19.01
N GLU A 188 7.49 -5.69 -19.96
CA GLU A 188 6.19 -6.35 -20.07
C GLU A 188 5.85 -7.25 -18.86
N LYS A 189 6.84 -7.73 -18.12
CA LYS A 189 6.61 -8.50 -16.89
C LYS A 189 6.03 -7.63 -15.77
N CYS A 190 6.27 -6.31 -15.79
CA CYS A 190 5.93 -5.43 -14.67
C CYS A 190 5.29 -4.10 -15.09
N SER A 191 4.95 -3.93 -16.38
CA SER A 191 4.10 -2.85 -16.86
C SER A 191 2.73 -2.96 -16.19
N TYR A 192 2.35 -1.96 -15.37
CA TYR A 192 1.03 -1.82 -14.75
C TYR A 192 0.74 -2.81 -13.57
N PRO A 193 0.02 -2.44 -12.49
CA PRO A 193 -0.77 -1.21 -12.27
C PRO A 193 0.02 0.04 -11.89
N PHE A 194 1.35 0.01 -11.99
CA PHE A 194 2.21 1.15 -11.71
C PHE A 194 3.06 1.54 -12.92
N ASP A 195 3.40 2.82 -12.99
CA ASP A 195 4.57 3.31 -13.72
C ASP A 195 5.84 2.91 -12.96
N PHE A 196 6.10 1.60 -12.92
CA PHE A 196 7.32 1.03 -12.36
C PHE A 196 8.57 1.43 -13.15
N ASP A 197 8.41 1.99 -14.35
CA ASP A 197 9.47 2.60 -15.17
C ASP A 197 10.28 3.63 -14.38
N ASP A 198 9.59 4.41 -13.54
CA ASP A 198 10.20 5.38 -12.63
C ASP A 198 10.94 4.71 -11.49
N LEU A 199 10.47 3.53 -11.07
CA LEU A 199 10.99 2.77 -9.95
C LEU A 199 12.28 2.04 -10.29
N CYS A 200 12.45 1.63 -11.55
CA CYS A 200 13.73 1.17 -12.10
C CYS A 200 14.85 2.23 -11.96
N LYS A 201 14.48 3.53 -11.94
CA LYS A 201 15.42 4.66 -11.87
C LYS A 201 15.56 5.27 -10.47
N LYS A 202 14.54 5.18 -9.62
CA LYS A 202 14.52 5.78 -8.27
C LYS A 202 15.25 4.89 -7.24
N THR A 203 16.52 5.19 -6.99
CA THR A 203 17.36 4.51 -5.98
C THR A 203 17.21 5.06 -4.56
N LYS A 204 16.55 6.21 -4.36
CA LYS A 204 16.38 6.84 -3.04
C LYS A 204 15.77 5.91 -1.97
N TYR A 205 14.93 4.98 -2.40
CA TYR A 205 14.28 3.98 -1.54
C TYR A 205 15.26 2.89 -1.02
N LEU A 206 16.45 2.82 -1.61
CA LEU A 206 17.55 1.92 -1.27
C LEU A 206 18.65 2.60 -0.47
N THR A 207 18.43 3.84 -0.03
CA THR A 207 19.32 4.47 0.92
C THR A 207 18.81 4.12 2.31
N GLN A 208 19.64 3.42 3.08
CA GLN A 208 19.31 3.10 4.46
C GLN A 208 19.11 4.39 5.23
N ILE A 209 17.97 4.53 5.89
CA ILE A 209 17.71 5.66 6.79
C ILE A 209 18.72 5.54 7.94
N ASN A 210 19.53 6.59 8.14
CA ASN A 210 20.54 6.64 9.20
C ASN A 210 19.85 6.45 10.55
N CYS A 211 20.29 5.45 11.31
CA CYS A 211 19.76 5.14 12.62
C CYS A 211 20.92 5.13 13.63
N ASP A 212 20.93 6.12 14.54
CA ASP A 212 21.96 6.25 15.55
C ASP A 212 21.72 5.24 16.68
N LYS A 213 22.40 4.09 16.62
CA LYS A 213 22.35 3.05 17.67
C LYS A 213 22.71 3.61 19.06
N GLU A 214 23.49 4.68 19.12
CA GLU A 214 23.93 5.31 20.38
C GLU A 214 22.81 6.06 21.10
N LYS A 215 21.80 6.57 20.39
CA LYS A 215 20.64 7.24 21.01
C LYS A 215 19.69 6.26 21.69
N GLU A 216 19.61 5.02 21.22
CA GLU A 216 18.81 3.95 21.85
C GLU A 216 19.32 3.63 23.27
N LEU A 217 20.63 3.72 23.51
CA LEU A 217 21.22 3.48 24.83
C LEU A 217 21.00 4.65 25.80
N ALA A 218 20.90 5.88 25.30
CA ALA A 218 20.72 7.08 26.13
C ALA A 218 19.27 7.22 26.67
N GLY A 219 18.28 6.60 26.01
CA GLY A 219 16.88 6.60 26.43
C GLY A 219 16.55 5.61 27.56
N VAL A 220 17.46 4.69 27.89
CA VAL A 220 17.34 3.85 29.09
C VAL A 220 17.83 4.68 30.27
N HIS A 221 16.93 5.45 30.89
CA HIS A 221 17.22 6.17 32.12
C HIS A 221 17.92 5.22 33.11
N GLN A 222 19.18 5.53 33.39
CA GLN A 222 19.90 4.95 34.50
C GLN A 222 19.10 5.26 35.76
N VAL A 223 18.53 4.22 36.38
CA VAL A 223 18.08 4.30 37.77
C VAL A 223 19.27 4.85 38.56
N PRO A 224 19.16 5.99 39.26
CA PRO A 224 20.24 6.47 40.08
C PRO A 224 20.56 5.39 41.10
N ARG A 225 21.77 4.82 41.02
CA ARG A 225 22.31 3.93 42.04
C ARG A 225 22.44 4.78 43.31
N GLY A 226 21.40 4.70 44.15
CA GLY A 226 21.33 5.38 45.43
C GLY A 226 22.56 5.05 46.26
N SER A 227 23.19 6.11 46.75
CA SER A 227 24.34 6.08 47.64
C SER A 227 24.04 5.21 48.87
N GLU A 228 25.01 4.37 49.24
CA GLU A 228 25.03 3.72 50.54
C GLU A 228 24.96 4.80 51.64
N VAL A 229 23.86 4.83 52.38
CA VAL A 229 23.83 5.41 53.72
C VAL A 229 23.32 4.34 54.66
N SER A 230 24.24 3.87 55.49
CA SER A 230 24.01 3.06 56.68
C SER A 230 23.16 3.84 57.68
N GLY A 231 22.10 3.23 58.23
CA GLY A 231 21.31 3.85 59.30
C GLY A 231 19.93 3.22 59.57
N ASN A 232 19.96 2.01 60.13
CA ASN A 232 18.94 1.25 60.86
C ASN A 232 17.52 1.82 61.19
N GLN A 233 16.57 0.87 61.08
CA GLN A 233 15.38 0.55 61.91
C GLN A 233 13.97 1.07 61.55
N ARG A 234 13.12 0.09 61.16
CA ARG A 234 11.71 -0.27 61.54
C ARG A 234 10.67 0.87 61.64
N GLU A 235 9.41 0.77 61.21
CA GLU A 235 8.44 -0.31 60.91
C GLU A 235 7.29 0.40 60.14
N THR A 236 6.92 0.02 58.92
CA THR A 236 5.82 -0.90 58.54
C THR A 236 4.44 -0.22 58.34
N THR A 237 4.09 -0.05 57.04
CA THR A 237 2.76 -0.10 56.36
C THR A 237 1.58 0.76 56.84
N ALA A 238 0.69 1.29 56.01
CA ALA A 238 0.48 1.41 54.56
C ALA A 238 -0.77 2.31 54.38
N ILE A 239 -0.98 2.97 53.23
CA ILE A 239 -2.33 3.25 52.67
C ILE A 239 -2.24 3.70 51.20
N SER A 240 -3.00 2.96 50.39
CA SER A 240 -3.84 3.33 49.25
C SER A 240 -3.27 4.08 48.04
N SER A 241 -3.32 3.39 46.89
CA SER A 241 -3.35 3.97 45.56
C SER A 241 -4.77 3.93 45.01
N GLN A 242 -5.37 5.09 44.75
CA GLN A 242 -6.48 5.23 43.82
C GLN A 242 -6.09 6.36 42.86
N SER A 243 -5.79 6.02 41.60
CA SER A 243 -5.45 6.99 40.56
C SER A 243 -6.58 7.05 39.54
N ASP A 244 -7.33 8.15 39.56
CA ASP A 244 -8.17 8.58 38.45
C ASP A 244 -7.27 9.16 37.34
N SER A 245 -7.39 8.59 36.15
CA SER A 245 -6.79 9.10 34.92
C SER A 245 -7.66 10.20 34.34
N LEU A 246 -7.13 11.43 34.22
CA LEU A 246 -7.71 12.49 33.41
C LEU A 246 -6.84 12.78 32.18
N GLN A 247 -7.55 12.93 31.05
CA GLN A 247 -7.10 13.20 29.70
C GLN A 247 -6.27 14.48 29.56
N VAL A 248 -5.29 14.48 28.66
CA VAL A 248 -4.90 15.68 27.88
C VAL A 248 -4.46 15.25 26.48
N PHE A 249 -5.29 15.56 25.48
CA PHE A 249 -4.83 15.92 24.13
C PHE A 249 -4.93 17.45 24.05
N ASP A 250 -3.85 18.14 23.71
CA ASP A 250 -3.86 19.10 22.60
C ASP A 250 -2.50 19.78 22.35
N HIS A 251 -2.34 20.19 21.08
CA HIS A 251 -1.30 21.04 20.46
C HIS A 251 0.03 20.33 20.15
N ILE A 252 0.50 20.28 18.90
CA ILE A 252 1.06 21.43 18.17
C ILE A 252 0.90 21.23 16.64
N ALA A 253 0.33 22.22 15.97
CA ALA A 253 0.48 22.44 14.54
C ALA A 253 0.83 23.92 14.32
N GLN A 254 2.11 24.20 14.07
CA GLN A 254 2.62 25.34 13.30
C GLN A 254 4.15 25.34 13.37
N SER A 255 4.81 24.95 12.28
CA SER A 255 6.06 25.57 11.87
C SER A 255 6.18 25.47 10.35
N SER A 256 5.95 26.59 9.70
CA SER A 256 6.37 26.89 8.34
C SER A 256 7.88 26.80 8.22
N SER A 257 8.37 26.12 7.19
CA SER A 257 9.68 26.39 6.62
C SER A 257 9.57 26.36 5.10
N GLU A 258 9.58 27.55 4.51
CA GLU A 258 10.08 27.79 3.17
C GLU A 258 11.50 27.22 3.05
N TYR A 259 11.83 26.53 1.95
CA TYR A 259 13.02 26.79 1.13
C TYR A 259 13.12 25.79 -0.05
N ASN A 260 12.99 26.36 -1.25
CA ASN A 260 13.64 26.07 -2.53
C ASN A 260 13.42 24.74 -3.26
N ASN A 261 12.59 24.82 -4.30
CA ASN A 261 12.53 23.90 -5.43
C ASN A 261 13.24 24.56 -6.63
N PRO A 262 14.26 23.95 -7.27
CA PRO A 262 14.84 24.50 -8.48
C PRO A 262 14.14 23.94 -9.72
N ASP A 263 13.68 24.87 -10.56
CA ASP A 263 13.54 24.78 -12.02
C ASP A 263 12.75 23.63 -12.65
N TYR A 264 11.50 23.94 -13.03
CA TYR A 264 10.92 23.43 -14.27
C TYR A 264 10.49 24.59 -15.16
N TYR A 265 11.35 24.91 -16.12
CA TYR A 265 11.12 25.86 -17.19
C TYR A 265 9.93 25.41 -18.05
N VAL A 266 8.83 26.16 -18.00
CA VAL A 266 7.76 26.10 -19.01
C VAL A 266 8.27 26.83 -20.25
N LYS A 267 8.78 26.08 -21.24
CA LYS A 267 8.90 26.61 -22.60
C LYS A 267 7.49 26.70 -23.20
N LEU A 268 6.94 27.91 -23.14
CA LEU A 268 5.78 28.32 -23.90
C LEU A 268 6.18 28.41 -25.39
N SER A 269 6.05 27.31 -26.14
CA SER A 269 6.09 27.38 -27.60
C SER A 269 4.70 27.75 -28.10
N LEU A 270 4.55 29.02 -28.49
CA LEU A 270 3.48 29.55 -29.33
C LEU A 270 3.47 28.79 -30.66
N GLY A 271 2.70 27.71 -30.74
CA GLY A 271 2.32 27.05 -31.98
C GLY A 271 1.04 27.66 -32.51
N ILE A 272 1.18 28.64 -33.41
CA ILE A 272 0.06 29.26 -34.12
C ILE A 272 -0.67 28.18 -34.93
N SER A 273 -1.95 27.97 -34.64
CA SER A 273 -2.87 27.17 -35.45
C SER A 273 -3.06 27.83 -36.82
N SER A 274 -2.41 27.31 -37.86
CA SER A 274 -2.64 27.68 -39.26
C SER A 274 -3.26 26.53 -40.06
N LEU A 275 -4.33 25.91 -39.54
CA LEU A 275 -5.14 24.92 -40.26
C LEU A 275 -6.66 25.14 -40.13
N GLY A 276 -7.08 26.40 -39.96
CA GLY A 276 -8.48 26.76 -39.70
C GLY A 276 -9.20 27.58 -40.77
N ILE A 277 -8.70 27.69 -42.02
CA ILE A 277 -9.32 28.57 -43.05
C ILE A 277 -9.64 27.88 -44.39
N PHE A 278 -9.29 26.61 -44.64
CA PHE A 278 -9.51 26.00 -45.96
C PHE A 278 -10.84 25.23 -46.17
N PHE A 279 -11.81 25.26 -45.25
CA PHE A 279 -13.06 24.49 -45.40
C PHE A 279 -14.36 25.28 -45.71
N ILE A 280 -14.28 26.57 -46.05
CA ILE A 280 -15.51 27.37 -46.33
C ILE A 280 -15.88 27.44 -47.83
N ILE A 281 -15.06 26.98 -48.76
CA ILE A 281 -15.35 27.16 -50.21
C ILE A 281 -16.17 26.01 -50.84
N ILE A 282 -16.41 24.89 -50.14
CA ILE A 282 -17.15 23.75 -50.73
C ILE A 282 -18.69 23.89 -50.62
N PHE A 283 -19.22 24.87 -49.89
CA PHE A 283 -20.68 25.05 -49.71
C PHE A 283 -21.31 26.21 -50.47
N LEU A 284 -20.58 26.92 -51.35
CA LEU A 284 -21.12 28.08 -52.09
C LEU A 284 -21.22 27.90 -53.62
N TYR A 285 -21.16 26.66 -54.13
CA TYR A 285 -21.60 26.37 -55.50
C TYR A 285 -22.66 25.26 -55.50
N LYS A 286 -23.89 25.69 -55.22
CA LYS A 286 -25.11 25.15 -55.81
C LYS A 286 -26.09 26.30 -56.05
#